data_AF-A0A7M3X1K6-F1
#
_entry.id   AF-A0A7M3X1K6-F1
#
_cell.length_a   1.000
_cell.length_b   1.000
_cell.length_c   1.000
_cell.angle_alpha   90.00
_cell.angle_beta   90.00
_cell.angle_gamma   90.00
#
_symmetry.space_group_name_H-M   'P 1'
#
loop_
_entity.id
_entity.type
_entity.pdbx_description
1 polymer ?
#
loop_
_entity_poly.entity_id
_entity_poly.type
_entity_poly.pdbx_seq_one_letter_code
_entity_poly.pdbx_strand_id
1 'polypeptide(L)'
;MGLELVVLLVDEPSLQSLLDCTWGELYTGMEKGTFRNQRPEGDPRLKRSFDIDGEAELLDWMDSCTMEPETPLIEALRNLREGEEGLLHLMKYASVGSWEVWEGRAFLYLDVALNEQVAHVDALYSETTWHDVCTKLNGIPEEEFADSVCFDWMERRKELGETLDEKEDPKILPTYEAHHRASRTMVHTVNRWVSEERLVGIVGREHLRAAEWGHGVWNLSAFLKP
;
A
#
# COMPACT_ATOMS: atom_id res chain seq x y z
N MET A 1 -6.97 -18.02 -3.76
CA MET A 1 -6.91 -16.64 -3.26
C MET A 1 -5.68 -16.03 -3.90
N GLY A 2 -5.83 -14.92 -4.63
CA GLY A 2 -4.70 -14.30 -5.35
C GLY A 2 -3.98 -13.30 -4.45
N LEU A 3 -2.69 -13.08 -4.68
CA LEU A 3 -1.90 -12.08 -3.95
C LEU A 3 -2.35 -10.67 -4.35
N GLU A 4 -2.52 -9.77 -3.39
CA GLU A 4 -2.75 -8.34 -3.64
C GLU A 4 -1.43 -7.56 -3.56
N LEU A 5 -1.14 -6.77 -4.59
CA LEU A 5 -0.16 -5.70 -4.53
C LEU A 5 -0.78 -4.52 -3.78
N VAL A 6 0.00 -3.93 -2.88
CA VAL A 6 -0.42 -2.85 -1.99
C VAL A 6 0.52 -1.67 -2.15
N VAL A 7 -0.06 -0.48 -2.31
CA VAL A 7 0.64 0.81 -2.17
C VAL A 7 0.01 1.53 -1.00
N LEU A 8 0.69 1.50 0.13
CA LEU A 8 0.26 2.14 1.37
C LEU A 8 0.73 3.58 1.40
N LEU A 9 -0.17 4.55 1.60
CA LEU A 9 0.22 5.95 1.80
C LEU A 9 0.34 6.25 3.29
N VAL A 10 1.56 6.21 3.79
CA VAL A 10 1.88 6.46 5.20
C VAL A 10 2.00 7.95 5.43
N ASP A 11 1.36 8.44 6.49
CA ASP A 11 1.55 9.80 6.97
C ASP A 11 2.77 9.86 7.90
N GLU A 12 3.84 10.48 7.43
CA GLU A 12 5.12 10.54 8.14
C GLU A 12 4.98 11.20 9.54
N PRO A 13 4.31 12.36 9.70
CA PRO A 13 4.11 12.96 11.02
C PRO A 13 3.36 12.06 12.01
N SER A 14 2.28 11.42 11.58
CA SER A 14 1.55 10.48 12.43
C SER A 14 2.39 9.26 12.78
N LEU A 15 3.15 8.70 11.83
CA LEU A 15 4.07 7.59 12.13
C LEU A 15 5.13 8.01 13.15
N GLN A 16 5.76 9.17 12.96
CA GLN A 16 6.80 9.66 13.85
C GLN A 16 6.28 9.86 15.27
N SER A 17 5.07 10.40 15.44
CA SER A 17 4.47 10.56 16.77
C SER A 17 4.27 9.26 17.53
N LEU A 18 4.05 8.14 16.82
CA LEU A 18 3.95 6.81 17.43
C LEU A 18 5.34 6.26 17.75
N LEU A 19 6.30 6.45 16.85
CA LEU A 19 7.70 6.02 17.00
C LEU A 19 8.43 6.73 18.15
N ASP A 20 7.99 7.94 18.51
CA ASP A 20 8.53 8.73 19.62
C ASP A 20 8.08 8.23 21.01
N CYS A 21 7.09 7.32 21.07
CA CYS A 21 6.62 6.73 22.33
C CYS A 21 7.59 5.68 22.88
N THR A 22 7.43 5.36 24.17
CA THR A 22 7.95 4.10 24.72
C THR A 22 7.05 2.91 24.37
N TRP A 23 7.57 1.69 24.50
CA TRP A 23 6.81 0.46 24.28
C TRP A 23 5.52 0.41 25.13
N GLY A 24 5.59 0.77 26.40
CA GLY A 24 4.46 0.76 27.33
C GLY A 24 3.42 1.85 27.04
N GLU A 25 3.88 3.03 26.62
CA GLU A 25 3.00 4.13 26.19
C GLU A 25 2.20 3.74 24.94
N LEU A 26 2.89 3.17 23.93
CA LEU A 26 2.23 2.67 22.73
C LEU A 26 1.20 1.60 23.08
N TYR A 27 1.59 0.58 23.84
CA TYR A 27 0.72 -0.53 24.23
C TYR A 27 -0.55 -0.03 24.94
N THR A 28 -0.36 0.75 26.00
CA THR A 28 -1.47 1.28 26.80
C THR A 28 -2.36 2.23 26.00
N GLY A 29 -1.76 3.02 25.11
CA GLY A 29 -2.49 3.96 24.29
C GLY A 29 -3.30 3.29 23.19
N MET A 30 -2.79 2.22 22.59
CA MET A 30 -3.55 1.39 21.64
C MET A 30 -4.70 0.66 22.33
N GLU A 31 -4.47 0.06 23.50
CA GLU A 31 -5.52 -0.60 24.31
C GLU A 31 -6.67 0.35 24.66
N LYS A 32 -6.36 1.61 24.97
CA LYS A 32 -7.35 2.64 25.33
C LYS A 32 -7.86 3.46 24.15
N GLY A 33 -7.35 3.22 22.93
CA GLY A 33 -7.70 3.98 21.73
C GLY A 33 -7.32 5.47 21.80
N THR A 34 -6.27 5.84 22.53
CA THR A 34 -5.87 7.25 22.72
C THR A 34 -5.27 7.87 21.47
N PHE A 35 -4.75 7.04 20.55
CA PHE A 35 -4.10 7.47 19.31
C PHE A 35 -5.07 7.69 18.15
N ARG A 36 -6.37 7.40 18.30
CA ARG A 36 -7.36 7.57 17.21
C ARG A 36 -7.45 9.00 16.69
N ASN A 37 -7.25 9.99 17.57
CA ASN A 37 -7.22 11.40 17.18
C ASN A 37 -5.92 11.83 16.48
N GLN A 38 -4.86 11.01 16.59
CA GLN A 38 -3.55 11.24 15.96
C GLN A 38 -3.42 10.47 14.64
N ARG A 39 -4.28 9.48 14.41
CA ARG A 39 -4.39 8.76 13.15
C ARG A 39 -4.82 9.75 12.06
N PRO A 40 -4.15 9.76 10.88
CA PRO A 40 -4.52 10.69 9.83
C PRO A 40 -5.93 10.37 9.29
N GLU A 41 -6.62 11.38 8.79
CA GLU A 41 -7.96 11.20 8.21
C GLU A 41 -7.90 10.23 7.03
N GLY A 42 -8.77 9.21 7.06
CA GLY A 42 -8.83 8.20 6.02
C GLY A 42 -9.30 8.78 4.70
N ASP A 43 -8.64 8.41 3.61
CA ASP A 43 -9.08 8.76 2.27
C ASP A 43 -10.32 7.95 1.90
N PRO A 44 -11.44 8.58 1.49
CA PRO A 44 -12.67 7.87 1.17
C PRO A 44 -12.58 6.95 -0.06
N ARG A 45 -11.52 7.06 -0.85
CA ARG A 45 -11.29 6.28 -2.08
C ARG A 45 -10.29 5.15 -1.90
N LEU A 46 -9.50 5.19 -0.83
CA LEU A 46 -8.49 4.17 -0.52
C LEU A 46 -9.05 3.19 0.51
N LYS A 47 -8.51 1.98 0.50
CA LYS A 47 -8.83 0.99 1.53
C LYS A 47 -8.09 1.36 2.82
N ARG A 48 -8.72 1.20 3.96
CA ARG A 48 -8.10 1.42 5.27
C ARG A 48 -8.80 0.55 6.29
N SER A 49 -8.03 -0.13 7.13
CA SER A 49 -8.58 -0.89 8.25
C SER A 49 -9.30 0.03 9.24
N PHE A 50 -10.32 -0.48 9.91
CA PHE A 50 -10.94 0.24 11.02
C PHE A 50 -9.91 0.46 12.13
N ASP A 51 -10.09 1.52 12.91
CA ASP A 51 -9.15 1.88 13.98
C ASP A 51 -8.94 0.73 14.96
N ILE A 52 -10.04 0.05 15.33
CA ILE A 52 -10.04 -1.08 16.26
C ILE A 52 -9.25 -2.27 15.70
N ASP A 53 -9.38 -2.56 14.41
CA ASP A 53 -8.68 -3.69 13.79
C ASP A 53 -7.17 -3.41 13.74
N GLY A 54 -6.77 -2.19 13.37
CA GLY A 54 -5.36 -1.78 13.38
C GLY A 54 -4.74 -1.77 14.79
N GLU A 55 -5.51 -1.33 15.80
CA GLU A 55 -5.11 -1.42 17.21
C GLU A 55 -4.94 -2.88 17.65
N ALA A 56 -5.91 -3.74 17.35
CA ALA A 56 -5.89 -5.15 17.74
C ALA A 56 -4.73 -5.91 17.09
N GLU A 57 -4.51 -5.77 15.78
CA GLU A 57 -3.40 -6.43 15.08
C GLU A 57 -2.04 -6.03 15.67
N LEU A 58 -1.85 -4.75 16.01
CA LEU A 58 -0.62 -4.27 16.61
C LEU A 58 -0.45 -4.80 18.04
N LEU A 59 -1.51 -4.79 18.85
CA LEU A 59 -1.47 -5.32 20.22
C LEU A 59 -1.19 -6.83 20.24
N ASP A 60 -1.82 -7.60 19.34
CA ASP A 60 -1.58 -9.03 19.19
C ASP A 60 -0.10 -9.30 18.83
N TRP A 61 0.48 -8.49 17.95
CA TRP A 61 1.92 -8.57 17.65
C TRP A 61 2.79 -8.19 18.86
N MET A 62 2.44 -7.11 19.58
CA MET A 62 3.18 -6.68 20.77
C MET A 62 3.13 -7.73 21.89
N ASP A 63 1.99 -8.39 22.09
CA ASP A 63 1.81 -9.48 23.07
C ASP A 63 2.66 -10.73 22.75
N SER A 64 3.01 -10.91 21.47
CA SER A 64 3.93 -11.98 21.05
C SER A 64 5.40 -11.66 21.37
N CYS A 65 5.70 -10.40 21.69
CA CYS A 65 7.05 -9.92 21.99
C CYS A 65 7.29 -9.80 23.51
N THR A 66 8.55 -9.83 23.93
CA THR A 66 8.94 -9.53 25.32
C THR A 66 9.82 -8.29 25.34
N MET A 67 9.31 -7.18 25.87
CA MET A 67 10.01 -5.90 25.92
C MET A 67 9.69 -5.14 27.21
N GLU A 68 10.67 -4.42 27.76
CA GLU A 68 10.46 -3.58 28.94
C GLU A 68 9.62 -2.34 28.55
N PRO A 69 8.59 -1.96 29.33
CA PRO A 69 7.69 -0.84 29.01
C PRO A 69 8.40 0.49 28.74
N GLU A 70 9.51 0.77 29.43
CA GLU A 70 10.25 2.03 29.31
C GLU A 70 11.21 2.08 28.12
N THR A 71 11.32 0.99 27.36
CA THR A 71 12.19 0.94 26.17
C THR A 71 11.63 1.89 25.11
N PRO A 72 12.44 2.82 24.54
CA PRO A 72 12.02 3.60 23.39
C PRO A 72 11.56 2.69 22.25
N LEU A 73 10.41 2.97 21.65
CA LEU A 73 9.80 2.06 20.67
C LEU A 73 10.73 1.76 19.50
N ILE A 74 11.39 2.78 18.94
CA ILE A 74 12.34 2.58 17.85
C ILE A 74 13.49 1.65 18.24
N GLU A 75 13.99 1.70 19.48
CA GLU A 75 15.03 0.79 19.96
C GLU A 75 14.49 -0.63 20.16
N ALA A 76 13.26 -0.75 20.66
CA ALA A 76 12.57 -2.04 20.79
C ALA A 76 12.43 -2.73 19.42
N LEU A 77 11.92 -2.03 18.40
CA LEU A 77 11.77 -2.55 17.04
C LEU A 77 13.12 -3.01 16.47
N ARG A 78 14.19 -2.24 16.65
CA ARG A 78 15.55 -2.59 16.18
C ARG A 78 16.12 -3.86 16.81
N ASN A 79 15.77 -4.13 18.06
CA ASN A 79 16.31 -5.25 18.83
C ASN A 79 15.48 -6.54 18.69
N LEU A 80 14.23 -6.43 18.24
CA LEU A 80 13.35 -7.57 18.01
C LEU A 80 13.70 -8.27 16.69
N ARG A 81 13.58 -9.60 16.67
CA ARG A 81 13.86 -10.42 15.48
C ARG A 81 12.91 -10.12 14.31
N GLU A 82 11.69 -9.69 14.61
CA GLU A 82 10.63 -9.37 13.65
C GLU A 82 10.13 -7.94 13.88
N GLY A 83 11.05 -7.02 14.17
CA GLY A 83 10.74 -5.61 14.39
C GLY A 83 10.10 -4.93 13.18
N GLU A 84 10.43 -5.38 11.97
CA GLU A 84 9.81 -4.90 10.75
C GLU A 84 8.30 -5.19 10.72
N GLU A 85 7.83 -6.31 11.28
CA GLU A 85 6.39 -6.59 11.34
C GLU A 85 5.66 -5.56 12.21
N GLY A 86 6.22 -5.23 13.38
CA GLY A 86 5.70 -4.15 14.22
C GLY A 86 5.71 -2.79 13.52
N LEU A 87 6.79 -2.49 12.78
CA LEU A 87 6.86 -1.27 11.98
C LEU A 87 5.79 -1.25 10.86
N LEU A 88 5.51 -2.39 10.22
CA LEU A 88 4.47 -2.49 9.21
C LEU A 88 3.08 -2.23 9.80
N HIS A 89 2.77 -2.77 10.98
CA HIS A 89 1.52 -2.49 11.68
C HIS A 89 1.39 -0.99 12.02
N LEU A 90 2.46 -0.36 12.50
CA LEU A 90 2.49 1.08 12.76
C LEU A 90 2.29 1.91 11.49
N MET A 91 2.93 1.54 10.38
CA MET A 91 2.76 2.20 9.09
C MET A 91 1.32 2.07 8.57
N LYS A 92 0.71 0.88 8.70
CA LYS A 92 -0.72 0.65 8.35
C LYS A 92 -1.65 1.50 9.22
N TYR A 93 -1.35 1.61 10.53
CA TYR A 93 -2.13 2.45 11.44
C TYR A 93 -1.99 3.93 11.08
N ALA A 94 -0.76 4.41 10.85
CA ALA A 94 -0.44 5.78 10.46
C ALA A 94 -0.72 6.11 8.97
N SER A 95 -1.49 5.28 8.26
CA SER A 95 -1.80 5.50 6.85
C SER A 95 -3.15 6.19 6.63
N VAL A 96 -3.22 7.04 5.61
CA VAL A 96 -4.49 7.57 5.07
C VAL A 96 -5.26 6.49 4.28
N GLY A 97 -4.60 5.42 3.87
CA GLY A 97 -5.16 4.28 3.16
C GLY A 97 -4.19 3.68 2.15
N SER A 98 -4.61 2.56 1.56
CA SER A 98 -3.89 1.79 0.56
C SER A 98 -4.67 1.71 -0.76
N TRP A 99 -3.92 1.73 -1.85
CA TRP A 99 -4.39 1.18 -3.11
C TRP A 99 -4.00 -0.29 -3.18
N GLU A 100 -4.99 -1.14 -3.46
CA GLU A 100 -4.81 -2.59 -3.47
C GLU A 100 -5.42 -3.18 -4.73
N VAL A 101 -4.66 -4.05 -5.39
CA VAL A 101 -5.16 -4.79 -6.54
C VAL A 101 -4.54 -6.18 -6.58
N TRP A 102 -5.28 -7.15 -7.11
CA TRP A 102 -4.71 -8.44 -7.49
C TRP A 102 -3.45 -8.26 -8.36
N GLU A 103 -2.36 -8.92 -7.98
CA GLU A 103 -1.02 -8.82 -8.58
C GLU A 103 -1.05 -9.04 -10.10
N GLY A 104 -1.88 -9.98 -10.58
CA GLY A 104 -2.06 -10.22 -12.01
C GLY A 104 -2.64 -9.04 -12.80
N ARG A 105 -3.46 -8.18 -12.18
CA ARG A 105 -3.97 -6.94 -12.80
C ARG A 105 -2.97 -5.79 -12.67
N ALA A 106 -2.08 -5.83 -11.67
CA ALA A 106 -1.06 -4.81 -11.52
C ALA A 106 -0.16 -4.74 -12.76
N PHE A 107 0.20 -5.88 -13.36
CA PHE A 107 0.93 -5.92 -14.64
C PHE A 107 0.25 -5.08 -15.72
N LEU A 108 -1.05 -5.28 -15.95
CA LEU A 108 -1.80 -4.50 -16.94
C LEU A 108 -1.68 -2.98 -16.67
N TYR A 109 -1.82 -2.55 -15.42
CA TYR A 109 -1.82 -1.12 -15.11
C TYR A 109 -0.44 -0.49 -15.21
N LEU A 110 0.59 -1.21 -14.73
CA LEU A 110 1.96 -0.74 -14.80
C LEU A 110 2.45 -0.77 -16.26
N ASP A 111 2.03 -1.74 -17.06
CA ASP A 111 2.37 -1.79 -18.49
C ASP A 111 1.89 -0.53 -19.21
N VAL A 112 0.63 -0.13 -18.94
CA VAL A 112 0.01 1.06 -19.54
C VAL A 112 0.62 2.34 -18.99
N ALA A 113 0.92 2.40 -17.68
CA ALA A 113 1.54 3.57 -17.06
C ALA A 113 2.96 3.83 -17.58
N LEU A 114 3.73 2.77 -17.81
CA LEU A 114 5.12 2.84 -18.27
C LEU A 114 5.22 2.85 -19.80
N ASN A 115 4.16 2.44 -20.51
CA ASN A 115 4.13 2.20 -21.94
C ASN A 115 5.20 1.17 -22.40
N GLU A 116 5.38 0.12 -21.59
CA GLU A 116 6.27 -1.02 -21.83
C GLU A 116 5.77 -2.25 -21.04
N GLN A 117 6.20 -3.46 -21.41
CA GLN A 117 5.80 -4.66 -20.65
C GLN A 117 6.70 -4.86 -19.42
N VAL A 118 6.07 -4.95 -18.25
CA VAL A 118 6.74 -5.33 -16.99
C VAL A 118 7.04 -6.83 -17.03
N ALA A 119 8.33 -7.16 -17.16
CA ALA A 119 8.75 -8.52 -17.49
C ALA A 119 8.58 -9.56 -16.36
N HIS A 120 8.73 -9.17 -15.09
CA HIS A 120 8.78 -10.09 -13.95
C HIS A 120 8.10 -9.53 -12.70
N VAL A 121 7.66 -10.43 -11.81
CA VAL A 121 6.98 -10.07 -10.54
C VAL A 121 7.83 -9.16 -9.66
N ASP A 122 9.16 -9.33 -9.65
CA ASP A 122 10.05 -8.49 -8.85
C ASP A 122 10.02 -7.03 -9.29
N ALA A 123 9.77 -6.77 -10.58
CA ALA A 123 9.65 -5.41 -11.10
C ALA A 123 8.41 -4.69 -10.54
N LEU A 124 7.32 -5.41 -10.23
CA LEU A 124 6.13 -4.82 -9.59
C LEU A 124 6.43 -4.19 -8.22
N TYR A 125 7.51 -4.62 -7.56
CA TYR A 125 7.90 -4.15 -6.23
C TYR A 125 9.18 -3.33 -6.27
N SER A 126 9.72 -3.01 -7.45
CA SER A 126 11.00 -2.30 -7.54
C SER A 126 10.83 -0.79 -7.38
N GLU A 127 11.82 -0.16 -6.74
CA GLU A 127 11.85 1.29 -6.54
C GLU A 127 11.85 2.05 -7.87
N THR A 128 12.64 1.57 -8.85
CA THR A 128 12.73 2.19 -10.18
C THR A 128 11.39 2.19 -10.90
N THR A 129 10.66 1.07 -10.85
CA THR A 129 9.33 0.98 -11.45
C THR A 129 8.36 1.97 -10.83
N TRP A 130 8.31 2.08 -9.51
CA TRP A 130 7.39 3.01 -8.85
C TRP A 130 7.79 4.46 -9.00
N HIS A 131 9.09 4.76 -9.09
CA HIS A 131 9.57 6.08 -9.45
C HIS A 131 9.11 6.50 -10.85
N ASP A 132 9.23 5.61 -11.84
CA ASP A 132 8.80 5.86 -13.20
C ASP A 132 7.28 5.97 -13.31
N VAL A 133 6.52 5.08 -12.64
CA VAL A 133 5.06 5.16 -12.53
C VAL A 133 4.63 6.50 -11.94
N CYS A 134 5.25 6.93 -10.84
CA CYS A 134 4.93 8.22 -10.22
C CYS A 134 5.19 9.37 -11.17
N THR A 135 6.34 9.34 -11.87
CA THR A 135 6.71 10.37 -12.85
C THR A 135 5.74 10.42 -14.03
N LYS A 136 5.29 9.26 -14.53
CA LYS A 136 4.41 9.15 -15.70
C LYS A 136 2.98 9.53 -15.38
N LEU A 137 2.44 9.09 -14.24
CA LEU A 137 1.04 9.29 -13.88
C LEU A 137 0.77 10.64 -13.20
N ASN A 138 1.79 11.31 -12.66
CA ASN A 138 1.63 12.59 -11.99
C ASN A 138 1.00 13.63 -12.94
N GLY A 139 -0.18 14.12 -12.57
CA GLY A 139 -0.92 15.13 -13.33
C GLY A 139 -1.71 14.58 -14.52
N ILE A 140 -1.72 13.26 -14.77
CA ILE A 140 -2.61 12.65 -15.76
C ILE A 140 -4.06 12.67 -15.22
N PRO A 141 -5.06 13.03 -16.03
CA PRO A 141 -6.47 12.88 -15.65
C PRO A 141 -6.81 11.41 -15.40
N GLU A 142 -7.42 11.11 -14.25
CA GLU A 142 -7.76 9.74 -13.86
C GLU A 142 -8.57 8.99 -14.92
N GLU A 143 -9.53 9.67 -15.56
CA GLU A 143 -10.40 9.09 -16.57
C GLU A 143 -9.62 8.70 -17.82
N GLU A 144 -8.67 9.54 -18.25
CA GLU A 144 -7.83 9.29 -19.41
C GLU A 144 -6.97 8.04 -19.22
N PHE A 145 -6.36 7.89 -18.04
CA PHE A 145 -5.58 6.69 -17.72
C PHE A 145 -6.46 5.45 -17.62
N ALA A 146 -7.61 5.55 -16.94
CA ALA A 146 -8.51 4.42 -16.76
C ALA A 146 -9.10 3.90 -18.08
N ASP A 147 -9.46 4.81 -18.98
CA ASP A 147 -9.91 4.44 -20.32
C ASP A 147 -8.78 3.74 -21.10
N SER A 148 -7.54 4.27 -21.03
CA SER A 148 -6.37 3.65 -21.67
C SER A 148 -6.13 2.21 -21.20
N VAL A 149 -6.21 1.98 -19.88
CA VAL A 149 -6.11 0.63 -19.29
C VAL A 149 -7.22 -0.28 -19.77
N CYS A 150 -8.46 0.20 -19.79
CA CYS A 150 -9.60 -0.58 -20.24
C CYS A 150 -9.52 -0.92 -21.73
N PHE A 151 -9.03 0.00 -22.57
CA PHE A 151 -8.79 -0.26 -23.99
C PHE A 151 -7.73 -1.33 -24.18
N ASP A 152 -6.57 -1.21 -23.53
CA ASP A 152 -5.49 -2.19 -23.61
C ASP A 152 -5.94 -3.58 -23.15
N TRP A 153 -6.69 -3.66 -22.04
CA TRP A 153 -7.29 -4.90 -21.57
C TRP A 153 -8.22 -5.55 -22.60
N MET A 154 -9.11 -4.76 -23.23
CA MET A 154 -10.01 -5.26 -24.27
C MET A 154 -9.23 -5.72 -25.51
N GLU A 155 -8.13 -5.06 -25.88
CA GLU A 155 -7.29 -5.47 -27.00
C GLU A 155 -6.57 -6.78 -26.74
N ARG A 156 -5.89 -6.93 -25.58
CA ARG A 156 -5.26 -8.20 -25.17
C ARG A 156 -6.26 -9.36 -25.18
N ARG A 157 -7.49 -9.09 -24.74
CA ARG A 157 -8.58 -10.07 -24.73
C ARG A 157 -8.99 -10.50 -26.15
N LYS A 158 -9.13 -9.55 -27.09
CA LYS A 158 -9.38 -9.85 -28.51
C LYS A 158 -8.25 -10.69 -29.12
N GLU A 159 -7.00 -10.38 -28.79
CA GLU A 159 -5.83 -11.10 -29.30
C GLU A 159 -5.80 -12.57 -28.84
N LEU A 160 -6.32 -12.84 -27.64
CA LEU A 160 -6.52 -14.20 -27.12
C LEU A 160 -7.73 -14.93 -27.75
N GLY A 161 -8.48 -14.27 -28.63
CA GLY A 161 -9.69 -14.81 -29.25
C GLY A 161 -10.89 -14.88 -28.31
N GLU A 162 -10.87 -14.16 -27.19
CA GLU A 162 -11.98 -14.11 -26.24
C GLU A 162 -13.09 -13.17 -26.72
N THR A 163 -14.33 -13.49 -26.35
CA THR A 163 -15.50 -12.68 -26.72
C THR A 163 -15.57 -11.37 -25.94
N LEU A 164 -16.10 -10.36 -26.61
CA LEU A 164 -16.49 -9.08 -26.02
C LEU A 164 -18.01 -8.90 -25.90
N ASP A 165 -18.80 -9.88 -26.33
CA ASP A 165 -20.24 -9.82 -26.19
C ASP A 165 -20.64 -10.15 -24.75
N GLU A 166 -21.27 -9.20 -24.06
CA GLU A 166 -21.79 -9.37 -22.71
C GLU A 166 -22.79 -10.54 -22.60
N LYS A 167 -23.48 -10.87 -23.70
CA LYS A 167 -24.38 -12.03 -23.73
C LYS A 167 -23.63 -13.35 -23.69
N GLU A 168 -22.40 -13.38 -24.20
CA GLU A 168 -21.53 -14.55 -24.20
C GLU A 168 -20.63 -14.61 -22.95
N ASP A 169 -20.20 -13.46 -22.43
CA ASP A 169 -19.56 -13.33 -21.12
C ASP A 169 -20.19 -12.23 -20.25
N PRO A 170 -21.07 -12.58 -19.30
CA PRO A 170 -21.73 -11.61 -18.43
C PRO A 170 -20.77 -10.95 -17.41
N LYS A 171 -19.53 -11.43 -17.29
CA LYS A 171 -18.53 -10.83 -16.39
C LYS A 171 -17.73 -9.71 -17.06
N ILE A 172 -17.91 -9.48 -18.35
CA ILE A 172 -17.09 -8.50 -19.07
C ILE A 172 -17.27 -7.08 -18.54
N LEU A 173 -18.52 -6.65 -18.36
CA LEU A 173 -18.83 -5.31 -17.86
C LEU A 173 -18.38 -5.12 -16.39
N PRO A 174 -18.67 -6.04 -15.45
CA PRO A 174 -18.09 -5.98 -14.10
C PRO A 174 -16.56 -5.95 -14.07
N THR A 175 -15.89 -6.64 -15.00
CA THR A 175 -14.43 -6.67 -15.07
C THR A 175 -13.87 -5.36 -15.63
N TYR A 176 -14.48 -4.82 -16.68
CA TYR A 176 -14.20 -3.49 -17.21
C TYR A 176 -14.31 -2.44 -16.11
N GLU A 177 -15.43 -2.40 -15.40
CA GLU A 177 -15.65 -1.44 -14.32
C GLU A 177 -14.64 -1.60 -13.18
N ALA A 178 -14.20 -2.83 -12.89
CA ALA A 178 -13.18 -3.07 -11.88
C ALA A 178 -11.81 -2.53 -12.31
N HIS A 179 -11.43 -2.69 -13.58
CA HIS A 179 -10.21 -2.10 -14.14
C HIS A 179 -10.28 -0.57 -14.14
N HIS A 180 -11.42 -0.02 -14.58
CA HIS A 180 -11.64 1.43 -14.60
C HIS A 180 -11.50 2.03 -13.21
N ARG A 181 -12.23 1.52 -12.22
CA ARG A 181 -12.14 1.99 -10.82
C ARG A 181 -10.74 1.87 -10.24
N ALA A 182 -10.08 0.71 -10.41
CA ALA A 182 -8.75 0.49 -9.86
C ALA A 182 -7.71 1.44 -10.47
N SER A 183 -7.78 1.69 -11.78
CA SER A 183 -6.86 2.59 -12.50
C SER A 183 -7.04 4.05 -12.06
N ARG A 184 -8.29 4.51 -11.90
CA ARG A 184 -8.58 5.84 -11.37
C ARG A 184 -8.03 6.03 -9.96
N THR A 185 -8.25 5.04 -9.09
CA THR A 185 -7.74 5.10 -7.72
C THR A 185 -6.21 5.00 -7.68
N MET A 186 -5.57 4.30 -8.63
CA MET A 186 -4.11 4.27 -8.75
C MET A 186 -3.55 5.67 -9.04
N VAL A 187 -4.11 6.38 -10.02
CA VAL A 187 -3.70 7.76 -10.36
C VAL A 187 -3.95 8.69 -9.18
N HIS A 188 -5.09 8.58 -8.50
CA HIS A 188 -5.37 9.32 -7.26
C HIS A 188 -4.29 9.09 -6.20
N THR A 189 -3.93 7.82 -5.97
CA THR A 189 -2.90 7.42 -5.00
C THR A 189 -1.54 8.02 -5.35
N VAL A 190 -1.13 7.93 -6.62
CA VAL A 190 0.12 8.52 -7.11
C VAL A 190 0.12 10.04 -6.97
N ASN A 191 -0.96 10.71 -7.36
CA ASN A 191 -1.06 12.16 -7.25
C ASN A 191 -0.93 12.61 -5.80
N ARG A 192 -1.58 11.92 -4.85
CA ARG A 192 -1.42 12.21 -3.41
C ARG A 192 0.01 11.98 -2.94
N TRP A 193 0.61 10.83 -3.28
CA TRP A 193 2.01 10.53 -2.92
C TRP A 193 2.98 11.61 -3.44
N VAL A 194 2.82 12.05 -4.69
CA VAL A 194 3.75 13.02 -5.30
C VAL A 194 3.50 14.46 -4.84
N SER A 195 2.26 14.83 -4.50
CA SER A 195 1.89 16.23 -4.20
C SER A 195 1.87 16.57 -2.71
N GLU A 196 1.70 15.59 -1.82
CA GLU A 196 1.64 15.81 -0.38
C GLU A 196 2.98 15.42 0.27
N GLU A 197 3.81 16.40 0.61
CA GLU A 197 5.17 16.19 1.17
C GLU A 197 5.19 15.32 2.44
N ARG A 198 4.07 15.25 3.16
CA ARG A 198 3.93 14.44 4.38
C ARG A 198 3.61 12.96 4.13
N LEU A 199 3.28 12.59 2.90
CA LEU A 199 2.88 11.23 2.53
C LEU A 199 4.03 10.48 1.87
N VAL A 200 4.18 9.22 2.26
CA VAL A 200 5.17 8.31 1.70
C VAL A 200 4.49 7.04 1.24
N GLY A 201 4.72 6.65 -0.01
CA GLY A 201 4.27 5.37 -0.55
C GLY A 201 5.18 4.21 -0.11
N ILE A 202 4.58 3.24 0.57
CA ILE A 202 5.22 1.98 0.94
C ILE A 202 4.60 0.87 0.10
N VAL A 203 5.38 0.29 -0.80
CA VAL A 203 4.92 -0.76 -1.71
C VAL A 203 5.22 -2.13 -1.12
N GLY A 204 4.26 -3.06 -1.23
CA GLY A 204 4.44 -4.45 -0.83
C GLY A 204 3.27 -5.34 -1.28
N ARG A 205 3.14 -6.53 -0.68
CA ARG A 205 2.01 -7.45 -0.88
C ARG A 205 1.71 -8.26 0.38
N GLU A 206 0.50 -8.79 0.48
CA GLU A 206 -0.04 -9.47 1.68
C GLU A 206 0.86 -10.59 2.26
N HIS A 207 1.62 -11.31 1.43
CA HIS A 207 2.53 -12.39 1.88
C HIS A 207 4.02 -12.05 1.68
N LEU A 208 4.34 -10.78 1.44
CA LEU A 208 5.71 -10.30 1.45
C LEU A 208 6.12 -10.02 2.89
N ARG A 209 7.29 -10.53 3.29
CA ARG A 209 7.83 -10.29 4.64
C ARG A 209 7.96 -8.79 4.85
N ALA A 210 7.65 -8.28 6.04
CA ALA A 210 7.72 -6.83 6.29
C ALA A 210 9.06 -6.20 5.90
N ALA A 211 10.17 -6.93 6.08
CA ALA A 211 11.51 -6.56 5.64
C ALA A 211 11.64 -6.12 4.16
N GLU A 212 10.78 -6.65 3.29
CA GLU A 212 10.79 -6.43 1.85
C GLU A 212 9.80 -5.32 1.41
N TRP A 213 9.05 -4.73 2.34
CA TRP A 213 8.18 -3.59 2.06
C TRP A 213 8.96 -2.28 1.94
N GLY A 214 8.49 -1.39 1.07
CA GLY A 214 9.05 -0.04 0.90
C GLY A 214 10.40 -0.01 0.18
N HIS A 215 10.89 1.21 -0.05
CA HIS A 215 12.08 1.48 -0.85
C HIS A 215 13.02 2.47 -0.17
N GLY A 216 14.30 2.50 -0.58
CA GLY A 216 15.28 3.45 -0.06
C GLY A 216 15.33 3.50 1.47
N VAL A 217 15.25 4.72 2.03
CA VAL A 217 15.23 4.96 3.49
C VAL A 217 13.92 4.49 4.16
N TRP A 218 12.87 4.28 3.37
CA TRP A 218 11.55 3.85 3.80
C TRP A 218 11.32 2.34 3.65
N ASN A 219 12.31 1.60 3.16
CA ASN A 219 12.29 0.15 3.27
C ASN A 219 12.37 -0.25 4.75
N LEU A 220 11.51 -1.14 5.23
CA LEU A 220 11.35 -1.38 6.67
C LEU A 220 12.63 -1.92 7.32
N SER A 221 13.36 -2.83 6.65
CA SER A 221 14.65 -3.29 7.15
C SER A 221 15.75 -2.22 7.07
N ALA A 222 15.68 -1.29 6.12
CA ALA A 222 16.60 -0.15 6.06
C ALA A 222 16.28 0.90 7.13
N PHE A 223 14.99 1.15 7.37
CA PHE A 223 14.47 2.10 8.35
C PHE A 223 14.90 1.74 9.78
N LEU A 224 14.89 0.43 10.09
CA LEU A 224 15.35 -0.08 11.39
C LEU A 224 16.88 -0.22 11.48
N LYS A 225 17.67 0.10 10.45
CA LYS A 225 19.13 0.15 10.64
C LYS A 225 19.51 1.38 11.47
N PRO A 226 20.50 1.25 12.38
CA PRO A 226 21.01 2.36 13.17
C PRO A 226 21.76 3.40 12.32
#